data_AF-A0A644VCW7-F1
#
_entry.id   AF-A0A644VCW7-F1
#
_cell.length_a   1.000
_cell.length_b   1.000
_cell.length_c   1.000
_cell.angle_alpha   90.00
_cell.angle_beta   90.00
_cell.angle_gamma   90.00
#
_symmetry.space_group_name_H-M   'P 1'
#
loop_
_entity.id
_entity.type
_entity.pdbx_description
1 polymer ?
#
loop_
_entity_poly.entity_id
_entity_poly.type
_entity_poly.pdbx_seq_one_letter_code
_entity_poly.pdbx_strand_id
1 'polypeptide(L)'
;MDRLYVGLVALVGGLVAALLGWLDSKEPFDGRKFSGSAIRSMIAAAVFTVGYQLSDGVNALDLFYAFLGGAGVDVIGNRIAGSFGNGNFPLSNGKDTNNTDQPQKPKE
;
A
#
# COMPACT_ATOMS: atom_id res chain seq x y z
N MET A 1 1.52 5.29 -30.38
CA MET A 1 2.27 5.17 -29.12
C MET A 1 2.33 3.71 -28.74
N ASP A 2 3.50 3.22 -28.34
CA ASP A 2 3.65 1.80 -28.05
C ASP A 2 2.95 1.43 -26.73
N ARG A 3 2.34 0.25 -26.63
CA ARG A 3 1.49 -0.14 -25.49
C ARG A 3 2.29 -0.24 -24.18
N LEU A 4 3.59 -0.52 -24.31
CA LEU A 4 4.57 -0.47 -23.22
C LEU A 4 4.67 0.89 -22.54
N TYR A 5 4.37 1.99 -23.24
CA TYR A 5 4.38 3.33 -22.63
C TYR A 5 3.31 3.47 -21.55
N VAL A 6 2.15 2.85 -21.71
CA VAL A 6 1.07 2.92 -20.70
C VAL A 6 1.52 2.25 -19.40
N GLY A 7 2.15 1.08 -19.51
CA GLY A 7 2.73 0.37 -18.38
C GLY A 7 3.86 1.13 -17.71
N LEU A 8 4.78 1.72 -18.50
CA LEU A 8 5.85 2.56 -17.98
C LEU A 8 5.30 3.77 -17.22
N VAL A 9 4.27 4.43 -17.75
CA VAL A 9 3.66 5.58 -17.10
C VAL A 9 2.96 5.18 -15.79
N ALA A 10 2.30 4.02 -15.74
CA ALA A 10 1.79 3.45 -14.50
C ALA A 10 2.91 3.12 -13.49
N LEU A 11 4.01 2.54 -13.95
CA LEU A 11 5.18 2.27 -13.11
C LEU A 11 5.72 3.57 -12.48
N VAL A 12 5.90 4.61 -13.30
CA VAL A 12 6.38 5.93 -12.86
C VAL A 12 5.40 6.54 -11.86
N GLY A 13 4.09 6.45 -12.10
CA GLY A 13 3.07 6.93 -11.16
C GLY A 13 3.18 6.28 -9.78
N GLY A 14 3.32 4.96 -9.73
CA GLY A 14 3.50 4.23 -8.48
C GLY A 14 4.80 4.60 -7.75
N LEU A 15 5.91 4.72 -8.47
CA LEU A 15 7.20 5.11 -7.88
C LEU A 15 7.20 6.56 -7.36
N VAL A 16 6.57 7.49 -8.08
CA VAL A 16 6.42 8.88 -7.62
C VAL A 16 5.58 8.91 -6.35
N ALA A 17 4.47 8.16 -6.30
CA ALA A 17 3.65 8.08 -5.08
C ALA A 17 4.44 7.49 -3.90
N ALA A 18 5.26 6.46 -4.14
CA ALA A 18 6.12 5.86 -3.13
C ALA A 18 7.16 6.86 -2.58
N LEU A 19 7.80 7.62 -3.48
CA LEU A 19 8.78 8.64 -3.11
C LEU A 19 8.13 9.79 -2.32
N LEU A 20 6.95 10.25 -2.75
CA LEU A 20 6.20 11.28 -2.04
C LEU A 20 5.74 10.78 -0.66
N GLY A 21 5.25 9.54 -0.57
CA GLY A 21 4.86 8.94 0.71
C GLY A 21 6.02 8.77 1.68
N TRP A 22 7.21 8.41 1.18
CA TRP A 22 8.42 8.39 1.99
C TRP A 22 8.86 9.79 2.43
N LEU A 23 8.82 10.77 1.52
CA LEU A 23 9.19 12.15 1.85
C LEU A 23 8.27 12.75 2.93
N ASP A 24 6.97 12.44 2.86
CA ASP A 24 5.97 12.88 3.84
C ASP A 24 6.15 12.19 5.21
N SER A 25 6.64 10.95 5.24
CA SER A 25 6.83 10.22 6.51
C SER A 25 7.96 10.76 7.38
N LYS A 26 8.92 11.52 6.79
CA LYS A 26 10.13 12.02 7.47
C LYS A 26 10.97 10.92 8.15
N GLU A 27 10.76 9.66 7.77
CA GLU A 27 11.54 8.53 8.26
C GLU A 27 12.85 8.37 7.48
N PRO A 28 13.92 7.83 8.09
CA PRO A 28 15.10 7.41 7.34
C PRO A 28 14.70 6.40 6.26
N PHE A 29 15.34 6.49 5.09
CA PHE A 29 15.02 5.64 3.96
C PHE A 29 15.26 4.16 4.29
N ASP A 30 14.19 3.36 4.27
CA ASP A 30 14.23 1.91 4.40
C ASP A 30 13.94 1.26 3.04
N GLY A 31 14.99 0.71 2.42
CA GLY A 31 14.90 0.04 1.14
C GLY A 31 13.96 -1.16 1.12
N ARG A 32 13.69 -1.80 2.27
CA ARG A 32 12.73 -2.91 2.39
C ARG A 32 11.29 -2.42 2.35
N LYS A 33 10.99 -1.27 2.97
CA LYS A 33 9.65 -0.65 2.84
C LYS A 33 9.44 -0.15 1.42
N PHE A 34 10.45 0.49 0.84
CA PHE A 34 10.38 1.05 -0.51
C PHE A 34 10.29 -0.04 -1.61
N SER A 35 10.98 -1.17 -1.44
CA SER A 35 10.92 -2.27 -2.40
C SER A 35 9.51 -2.88 -2.52
N GLY A 36 8.73 -2.88 -1.43
CA GLY A 36 7.31 -3.25 -1.45
C GLY A 36 6.50 -2.35 -2.39
N SER A 37 6.76 -1.05 -2.37
CA SER A 37 6.13 -0.10 -3.31
C SER A 37 6.61 -0.29 -4.75
N ALA A 38 7.89 -0.58 -4.96
CA ALA A 38 8.43 -0.86 -6.29
C ALA A 38 7.77 -2.10 -6.93
N ILE A 39 7.58 -3.17 -6.16
CA ILE A 39 6.90 -4.39 -6.64
C ILE A 39 5.44 -4.08 -6.99
N ARG A 40 4.70 -3.33 -6.15
CA ARG A 40 3.31 -2.94 -6.46
C ARG A 40 3.21 -2.08 -7.71
N SER A 41 4.14 -1.15 -7.88
CA SER A 41 4.24 -0.31 -9.08
C SER A 41 4.51 -1.14 -10.33
N MET A 42 5.35 -2.18 -10.21
CA MET A 42 5.61 -3.14 -11.28
C MET A 42 4.38 -3.99 -11.63
N ILE A 43 3.61 -4.43 -10.63
CA ILE A 43 2.35 -5.15 -10.85
C ILE A 43 1.35 -4.23 -11.58
N ALA A 44 1.20 -2.98 -11.16
CA ALA A 44 0.34 -2.01 -11.84
C ALA A 44 0.77 -1.83 -13.31
N ALA A 45 2.07 -1.69 -13.56
CA ALA A 45 2.62 -1.59 -14.91
C ALA A 45 2.26 -2.81 -15.78
N ALA A 46 2.38 -4.02 -15.24
CA ALA A 46 2.01 -5.24 -15.95
C ALA A 46 0.50 -5.28 -16.26
N VAL A 47 -0.35 -4.93 -15.29
CA VAL A 47 -1.81 -4.88 -15.47
C VAL A 47 -2.20 -3.87 -16.56
N PHE A 48 -1.64 -2.66 -16.53
CA PHE A 48 -1.92 -1.64 -17.56
C PHE A 48 -1.36 -2.04 -18.93
N THR A 49 -0.19 -2.66 -18.99
CA THR A 49 0.39 -3.14 -20.26
C THR A 49 -0.47 -4.23 -20.89
N VAL A 50 -0.92 -5.21 -20.11
CA VAL A 50 -1.78 -6.31 -20.59
C VAL A 50 -3.18 -5.80 -20.91
N GLY A 51 -3.75 -4.93 -20.07
CA GLY A 51 -5.09 -4.36 -20.28
C GLY A 51 -5.21 -3.57 -21.58
N TYR A 52 -4.15 -2.86 -21.97
CA TYR A 52 -4.12 -2.11 -23.23
C TYR A 52 -3.74 -2.96 -24.46
N GLN A 53 -3.53 -4.28 -24.33
CA GLN A 53 -3.33 -5.15 -25.50
C GLN A 53 -4.57 -5.27 -26.38
N LEU A 54 -5.75 -5.11 -25.80
CA LEU A 54 -7.05 -5.15 -26.49
C LEU A 54 -7.50 -3.78 -27.02
N SER A 55 -6.73 -2.72 -26.76
CA SER A 55 -7.07 -1.36 -27.22
C SER A 55 -6.49 -1.08 -28.60
N ASP A 56 -7.32 -0.51 -29.48
CA ASP A 56 -6.92 -0.06 -30.84
C ASP A 56 -6.03 1.19 -30.83
N GLY A 57 -5.89 1.86 -29.68
CA GLY A 57 -5.06 3.04 -29.54
C GLY A 57 -4.75 3.42 -28.10
N VAL A 58 -3.72 4.24 -27.94
CA VAL A 58 -3.32 4.84 -26.67
C VAL A 58 -3.34 6.36 -26.86
N ASN A 59 -4.20 7.03 -26.11
CA ASN A 59 -4.34 8.49 -26.11
C ASN A 59 -3.62 9.11 -24.90
N ALA A 60 -3.41 10.42 -24.90
CA ALA A 60 -2.75 11.13 -23.81
C ALA A 60 -3.51 10.98 -22.47
N LEU A 61 -4.84 10.93 -22.52
CA LEU A 61 -5.68 10.68 -21.34
C LEU A 61 -5.46 9.28 -20.76
N ASP A 62 -5.20 8.28 -21.60
CA ASP A 62 -4.89 6.92 -21.13
C ASP A 62 -3.58 6.89 -20.34
N LEU A 63 -2.57 7.65 -20.78
CA LEU A 63 -1.32 7.81 -20.03
C LEU A 63 -1.59 8.47 -18.67
N PHE A 64 -2.40 9.52 -18.64
CA PHE A 64 -2.74 10.19 -17.39
C PHE A 64 -3.48 9.26 -16.41
N TYR A 65 -4.45 8.48 -16.89
CA TYR A 65 -5.15 7.50 -16.06
C TYR A 65 -4.26 6.34 -15.63
N ALA A 66 -3.34 5.89 -16.48
CA ALA A 66 -2.36 4.88 -16.12
C ALA A 66 -1.42 5.39 -15.02
N PHE A 67 -0.96 6.63 -15.12
CA PHE A 67 -0.15 7.28 -14.08
C PHE A 67 -0.90 7.33 -12.73
N LEU A 68 -2.13 7.86 -12.75
CA LEU A 68 -2.97 7.93 -11.55
C LEU A 68 -3.31 6.54 -10.99
N GLY A 69 -3.55 5.57 -11.86
CA GLY A 69 -3.81 4.18 -11.50
C GLY A 69 -2.61 3.55 -10.81
N GLY A 70 -1.41 3.71 -11.36
CA GLY A 70 -0.17 3.26 -10.73
C GLY A 70 0.09 3.91 -9.37
N ALA A 71 -0.08 5.23 -9.27
CA ALA A 71 0.02 5.96 -8.02
C ALA A 71 -1.01 5.47 -6.98
N GLY A 72 -2.26 5.28 -7.39
CA GLY A 72 -3.34 4.80 -6.53
C GLY A 72 -3.10 3.38 -6.01
N VAL A 73 -2.62 2.47 -6.86
CA VAL A 73 -2.28 1.09 -6.46
C VAL A 73 -1.20 1.09 -5.38
N ASP A 74 -0.17 1.93 -5.49
CA ASP A 74 0.83 2.01 -4.43
C ASP A 74 0.29 2.63 -3.14
N VAL A 75 -0.44 3.75 -3.21
CA VAL A 75 -1.02 4.40 -2.02
C VAL A 75 -1.94 3.45 -1.25
N ILE A 76 -2.83 2.76 -1.95
CA ILE A 76 -3.75 1.78 -1.34
C ILE A 76 -2.95 0.59 -0.81
N GLY A 77 -2.03 0.05 -1.59
CA GLY A 77 -1.24 -1.12 -1.18
C GLY A 77 -0.31 -0.82 0.00
N ASN A 78 0.26 0.38 0.06
CA ASN A 78 1.09 0.82 1.18
C ASN A 78 0.25 1.03 2.44
N ARG A 79 -0.97 1.59 2.31
CA ARG A 79 -1.93 1.70 3.41
C ARG A 79 -2.31 0.32 3.96
N ILE A 80 -2.59 -0.63 3.08
CA ILE A 80 -2.91 -2.02 3.46
C ILE A 80 -1.71 -2.65 4.16
N ALA A 81 -0.51 -2.57 3.57
CA ALA A 81 0.71 -3.13 4.17
C ALA A 81 1.01 -2.53 5.55
N GLY A 82 0.82 -1.22 5.73
CA GLY A 82 0.96 -0.55 7.02
C GLY A 82 -0.08 -1.01 8.04
N SER A 83 -1.33 -1.24 7.62
CA SER A 83 -2.41 -1.74 8.49
C SER A 83 -2.22 -3.20 8.93
N PHE A 84 -1.53 -4.03 8.14
CA PHE A 84 -1.20 -5.41 8.53
C PHE A 84 0.12 -5.50 9.32
N GLY A 85 1.04 -4.54 9.14
CA GLY A 85 2.32 -4.47 9.86
C GLY A 85 2.20 -3.89 11.28
N ASN A 86 1.28 -2.95 11.51
CA ASN A 86 0.88 -2.55 12.86
C ASN A 86 -0.22 -3.51 13.32
N GLY A 87 0.04 -4.35 14.32
CA GLY A 87 -0.87 -5.38 14.85
C GLY A 87 -2.18 -4.89 15.48
N ASN A 88 -2.80 -3.85 14.94
CA ASN A 88 -4.11 -3.33 15.31
C ASN A 88 -5.21 -3.98 14.45
N PHE A 89 -5.20 -5.31 14.38
CA PHE A 89 -6.45 -6.02 14.16
C PHE A 89 -7.33 -5.66 15.36
N PRO A 90 -8.56 -5.17 15.19
CA PRO A 90 -9.45 -4.90 16.31
C PRO A 90 -9.97 -6.22 16.88
N LEU A 91 -9.08 -7.02 17.47
CA LEU A 91 -9.44 -7.84 18.61
C LEU A 91 -9.45 -6.88 19.80
N SER A 92 -10.57 -6.16 19.89
CA SER A 92 -10.92 -5.32 21.03
C SER A 92 -10.56 -6.07 22.31
N ASN A 93 -9.75 -5.44 23.15
CA ASN A 93 -9.51 -5.83 24.54
C ASN A 93 -10.82 -6.27 25.18
N GLY A 94 -10.98 -7.59 25.31
CA GLY A 94 -12.12 -8.22 25.91
C GLY A 94 -11.66 -8.93 27.17
N LYS A 95 -11.57 -8.16 28.27
CA LYS A 95 -11.30 -8.53 29.68
C LYS A 95 -9.84 -8.37 30.16
N ASP A 96 -9.45 -7.12 30.34
CA ASP A 96 -8.72 -6.72 31.55
C ASP A 96 -9.62 -5.79 32.38
N THR A 97 -10.67 -6.35 32.98
CA THR A 97 -11.30 -5.74 34.15
C THR A 97 -10.65 -6.32 35.40
N ASN A 98 -9.54 -5.67 35.76
CA ASN A 98 -9.17 -5.21 37.08
C ASN A 98 -9.69 -5.97 38.32
N ASN A 99 -8.72 -6.34 39.17
CA ASN A 99 -8.82 -6.72 40.57
C ASN A 99 -10.00 -6.10 41.32
N THR A 100 -10.79 -6.91 42.02
CA THR A 100 -11.12 -6.81 43.46
C THR A 100 -11.95 -8.06 43.79
N ASP A 101 -11.44 -8.93 44.67
CA ASP A 101 -12.20 -9.82 45.58
C ASP A 101 -11.27 -10.94 46.10
N GLN A 102 -10.42 -10.60 47.07
CA GLN A 102 -9.97 -11.60 48.04
C GLN A 102 -11.00 -11.66 49.16
N PRO A 103 -11.54 -12.84 49.49
CA PRO A 103 -12.05 -13.11 50.83
C PRO A 103 -11.19 -14.15 51.57
N GLN A 104 -10.47 -13.63 52.57
CA GLN A 104 -10.20 -14.13 53.93
C GLN A 104 -9.59 -15.53 54.20
N LYS A 105 -8.51 -15.49 54.99
CA LYS A 105 -7.91 -16.61 55.75
C LYS A 105 -8.93 -17.33 56.64
N PRO A 106 -8.86 -18.66 56.77
CA PRO A 106 -9.35 -19.36 57.95
C PRO A 106 -8.43 -19.09 59.14
N LYS A 107 -9.01 -18.70 60.27
CA LYS A 107 -8.36 -18.71 61.59
C LYS A 107 -8.48 -20.12 62.17
N GLU A 108 -7.35 -20.60 62.69
CA GLU A 108 -7.09 -21.79 63.54
C GLU A 108 -7.57 -23.16 63.03
#